data_AF-A0A947WQG8-F1
#
_entry.id   AF-A0A947WQG8-F1
#
_cell.length_a   1.000
_cell.length_b   1.000
_cell.length_c   1.000
_cell.angle_alpha   90.00
_cell.angle_beta   90.00
_cell.angle_gamma   90.00
#
_symmetry.space_group_name_H-M   'P 1'
#
loop_
_entity.id
_entity.type
_entity.pdbx_description
1 polymer ?
#
loop_
_entity_poly.entity_id
_entity_poly.type
_entity_poly.pdbx_seq_one_letter_code
_entity_poly.pdbx_strand_id
1 'polypeptide(L)'
;MLEVDQKQFVFQSDICVIHRPTGSKFTTDHFANPEETRIKFINWGRDGALPTSGSDYSRAEVLTYAKQLLLERARERVRKRV
;
A
#
# COMPACT_ATOMS: atom_id res chain seq x y z
N MET A 1 10.40 -1.47 16.85
CA MET A 1 9.50 -1.21 15.71
C MET A 1 10.38 -1.06 14.49
N LEU A 2 10.16 -1.87 13.46
CA LEU A 2 10.94 -1.76 12.23
C LEU A 2 10.46 -0.57 11.41
N GLU A 3 11.39 0.14 10.79
CA GLU A 3 11.09 1.27 9.92
C GLU A 3 10.47 0.80 8.60
N VAL A 4 9.41 1.49 8.18
CA VAL A 4 8.73 1.25 6.91
C VAL A 4 9.42 2.06 5.81
N ASP A 5 9.85 1.39 4.75
CA ASP A 5 10.61 1.98 3.63
C ASP A 5 9.91 1.67 2.30
N GLN A 6 9.91 2.63 1.36
CA GLN A 6 9.36 2.46 0.01
C GLN A 6 9.85 1.18 -0.68
N LYS A 7 11.12 0.80 -0.52
CA LYS A 7 11.69 -0.43 -1.11
C LYS A 7 10.99 -1.69 -0.61
N GLN A 8 10.26 -1.65 0.50
CA GLN A 8 9.48 -2.79 0.98
C GLN A 8 8.18 -2.98 0.20
N PHE A 9 7.80 -2.03 -0.65
CA PHE A 9 6.57 -2.07 -1.43
C PHE A 9 6.81 -2.43 -2.89
N VAL A 10 5.85 -3.13 -3.49
CA VAL A 10 5.82 -3.44 -4.92
C VAL A 10 4.42 -3.22 -5.47
N PHE A 11 4.31 -2.51 -6.60
CA PHE A 11 3.04 -2.36 -7.29
C PHE A 11 2.72 -3.64 -8.06
N GLN A 12 1.59 -4.27 -7.72
CA GLN A 12 1.04 -5.41 -8.48
C GLN A 12 0.21 -4.93 -9.67
N SER A 13 -0.44 -3.77 -9.52
CA SER A 13 -1.12 -3.04 -10.59
C SER A 13 -1.13 -1.56 -10.22
N ASP A 14 -1.71 -0.71 -11.06
CA ASP A 14 -1.75 0.71 -10.74
C ASP A 14 -2.56 1.00 -9.48
N ILE A 15 -3.62 0.23 -9.22
CA ILE A 15 -4.49 0.39 -8.05
C ILE A 15 -4.11 -0.52 -6.89
N CYS A 16 -2.98 -1.23 -6.97
CA CYS A 16 -2.62 -2.24 -5.98
C CYS A 16 -1.14 -2.25 -5.65
N VAL A 17 -0.84 -2.16 -4.35
CA VAL A 17 0.52 -2.25 -3.82
C VAL A 17 0.61 -3.35 -2.74
N ILE A 18 1.75 -4.03 -2.68
CA ILE A 18 2.02 -5.11 -1.74
C ILE A 18 3.22 -4.73 -0.88
N HIS A 19 3.10 -4.82 0.43
CA HIS A 19 4.21 -4.73 1.38
C HIS A 19 4.88 -6.10 1.51
N ARG A 20 6.06 -6.27 0.91
CA ARG A 20 6.79 -7.54 0.83
C ARG A 20 7.06 -8.20 2.19
N PRO A 21 7.50 -7.48 3.24
CA PRO A 21 7.80 -8.10 4.53
C PRO A 21 6.59 -8.76 5.20
N THR A 22 5.41 -8.18 5.05
CA THR A 22 4.18 -8.72 5.65
C THR A 22 3.34 -9.52 4.66
N GLY A 23 3.56 -9.36 3.36
CA GLY A 23 2.64 -9.83 2.33
C GLY A 23 1.32 -9.06 2.30
N SER A 24 1.23 -7.91 2.98
CA SER A 24 0.00 -7.12 3.02
C SER A 24 -0.30 -6.53 1.66
N LYS A 25 -1.52 -6.73 1.17
CA LYS A 25 -2.03 -6.20 -0.07
C LYS A 25 -2.98 -5.04 0.21
N PHE A 26 -2.70 -3.90 -0.42
CA PHE A 26 -3.51 -2.68 -0.35
C PHE A 26 -4.05 -2.36 -1.73
N THR A 27 -5.36 -2.20 -1.83
CA THR A 27 -6.03 -1.90 -3.09
C THR A 27 -6.94 -0.68 -2.93
N THR A 28 -6.90 0.21 -3.92
CA THR A 28 -7.77 1.40 -4.01
C THR A 28 -8.74 1.26 -5.18
N ASP A 29 -9.83 2.05 -5.17
CA ASP A 29 -10.71 2.16 -6.33
C ASP A 29 -10.01 2.91 -7.48
N HIS A 30 -10.55 2.79 -8.70
CA HIS A 30 -10.02 3.42 -9.90
C HIS A 30 -9.73 4.92 -9.69
N PHE A 31 -8.59 5.37 -10.20
CA PHE A 31 -8.11 6.76 -10.18
C PHE A 31 -8.92 7.71 -11.06
N ALA A 32 -10.23 7.81 -10.86
CA ALA A 32 -11.02 8.87 -11.48
C ALA A 32 -10.63 10.25 -10.92
N ASN A 33 -10.32 10.31 -9.61
CA ASN A 33 -9.81 11.49 -8.94
C ASN A 33 -8.76 11.10 -7.88
N PRO A 34 -7.50 11.57 -7.98
CA PRO A 34 -6.47 11.32 -6.98
C PRO A 34 -6.88 11.76 -5.58
N GLU A 35 -7.63 12.85 -5.44
CA GLU A 35 -8.08 13.38 -4.14
C GLU A 35 -9.12 12.47 -3.46
N GLU A 36 -9.75 11.57 -4.22
CA GLU A 36 -10.72 10.59 -3.71
C GLU A 36 -10.12 9.19 -3.54
N THR A 37 -8.79 9.04 -3.72
CA THR A 37 -8.09 7.76 -3.57
C THR A 37 -8.23 7.25 -2.14
N ARG A 38 -9.22 6.38 -1.91
CA ARG A 38 -9.45 5.69 -0.64
C ARG A 38 -9.01 4.25 -0.78
N ILE A 39 -8.36 3.71 0.25
CA ILE A 39 -8.07 2.27 0.30
C ILE A 39 -9.39 1.55 0.53
N LYS A 40 -9.77 0.70 -0.42
CA LYS A 40 -11.01 -0.08 -0.38
C LYS A 40 -10.81 -1.43 0.27
N PHE A 41 -9.64 -2.03 0.05
CA PHE A 41 -9.35 -3.38 0.50
C PHE A 41 -7.95 -3.46 1.09
N ILE A 42 -7.88 -4.01 2.30
CA ILE A 42 -6.63 -4.31 2.98
C ILE A 42 -6.66 -5.78 3.35
N ASN A 43 -5.80 -6.56 2.73
CA ASN A 43 -5.53 -7.94 3.16
C ASN A 43 -4.14 -7.98 3.79
N TRP A 44 -4.09 -8.05 5.12
CA TRP A 44 -2.86 -8.27 5.85
C TRP A 44 -2.53 -9.77 5.78
N GLY A 45 -1.62 -10.19 4.89
CA GLY A 45 -1.01 -11.53 4.99
C GLY A 45 -0.10 -11.60 6.24
N ARG A 46 0.21 -12.75 6.85
CA ARG A 46 -0.18 -14.17 6.63
C ARG A 46 -1.25 -14.54 7.68
N ASP A 47 -2.45 -14.93 7.24
CA ASP A 47 -3.50 -15.60 8.05
C ASP A 47 -4.18 -14.85 9.21
N GLY A 48 -4.12 -13.52 9.29
CA GLY A 48 -4.60 -12.82 10.50
C GLY A 48 -3.80 -13.18 11.77
N ALA A 49 -2.77 -14.02 11.62
CA ALA A 49 -1.76 -14.27 12.62
C ALA A 49 -0.79 -13.09 12.62
N LEU A 50 -0.47 -12.61 13.83
CA LEU A 50 0.64 -11.69 14.03
C LEU A 50 1.92 -12.32 13.44
N PRO A 51 2.78 -11.55 12.77
CA PRO A 51 4.01 -12.09 12.18
C PRO A 51 4.83 -12.81 13.25
N THR A 52 5.02 -14.12 13.09
CA THR A 52 5.73 -15.01 14.03
C THR A 52 7.25 -14.85 14.02
N SER A 53 7.78 -13.79 13.42
CA SER A 53 9.21 -13.51 13.32
C SER A 53 9.47 -12.03 13.53
N GLY A 54 9.78 -11.64 14.79
CA GLY A 54 10.62 -10.52 15.23
C GLY A 54 10.54 -9.15 14.55
N SER A 55 9.53 -8.90 13.73
CA SER A 55 9.50 -7.83 12.73
C SER A 55 8.16 -7.11 12.81
N ASP A 56 7.84 -6.56 13.98
CA ASP A 56 6.63 -5.75 14.16
C ASP A 56 6.82 -4.40 13.44
N TYR A 57 6.44 -4.38 12.16
CA TYR A 57 6.13 -3.16 11.44
C TYR A 57 4.80 -2.61 11.98
N SER A 58 4.74 -1.31 12.27
CA SER A 58 3.48 -0.70 12.67
C SER A 58 2.46 -0.81 11.53
N ARG A 59 1.32 -1.44 11.80
CA ARG A 59 0.20 -1.51 10.85
C ARG A 59 -0.22 -0.12 10.37
N ALA A 60 -0.16 0.88 11.26
CA ALA A 60 -0.49 2.26 10.92
C ALA A 60 0.53 2.88 9.96
N GLU A 61 1.83 2.62 10.16
CA GLU A 61 2.89 3.12 9.28
C GLU A 61 2.84 2.45 7.91
N VAL A 62 2.72 1.13 7.85
CA VAL A 62 2.59 0.39 6.58
C VAL A 62 1.38 0.86 5.79
N LEU A 63 0.24 1.08 6.47
CA LEU A 63 -0.97 1.61 5.85
C LEU A 63 -0.75 3.03 5.31
N THR A 64 -0.10 3.89 6.08
CA THR A 64 0.17 5.29 5.69
C THR A 64 1.06 5.35 4.46
N TYR A 65 2.12 4.53 4.44
CA TYR A 65 3.04 4.44 3.31
C TYR A 65 2.34 3.88 2.05
N ALA A 66 1.54 2.83 2.21
CA ALA A 66 0.76 2.26 1.10
C ALA A 66 -0.22 3.29 0.49
N LYS A 67 -0.86 4.13 1.32
CA LYS A 67 -1.73 5.23 0.84
C LYS A 67 -0.94 6.25 0.02
N GLN A 68 0.20 6.69 0.52
CA GLN A 68 1.05 7.67 -0.16
C GLN A 68 1.48 7.16 -1.53
N LEU A 69 1.97 5.92 -1.60
CA LEU A 69 2.40 5.30 -2.86
C LEU A 69 1.26 5.19 -3.88
N LEU A 70 0.07 4.77 -3.45
CA LEU A 70 -1.10 4.69 -4.34
C LEU A 70 -1.55 6.08 -4.81
N LEU A 71 -1.49 7.11 -3.96
CA LEU A 71 -1.84 8.49 -4.31
C LEU A 71 -0.83 9.09 -5.30
N GLU A 72 0.46 8.89 -5.09
CA GLU A 72 1.50 9.32 -6.02
C GLU A 72 1.30 8.67 -7.39
N ARG A 73 1.02 7.36 -7.40
CA ARG A 73 0.72 6.62 -8.62
C ARG A 73 -0.54 7.14 -9.35
N ALA A 74 -1.57 7.52 -8.60
CA ALA A 74 -2.77 8.17 -9.13
C ALA A 74 -2.44 9.48 -9.85
N ARG A 75 -1.68 10.35 -9.17
CA ARG A 75 -1.30 11.68 -9.66
C ARG A 75 -0.44 11.58 -10.92
N GLU A 76 0.51 10.66 -10.97
CA GLU A 76 1.31 10.39 -12.17
C GLU A 76 0.44 9.98 -13.37
N ARG A 77 -0.59 9.15 -13.15
CA ARG A 77 -1.49 8.72 -14.22
C ARG A 77 -2.35 9.85 -14.75
N VAL A 78 -2.90 10.68 -13.88
CA VAL A 78 -3.67 11.86 -14.31
C VAL A 78 -2.78 12.80 -15.11
N ARG A 79 -1.56 13.08 -14.62
CA ARG A 79 -0.60 13.94 -15.32
C ARG A 79 -0.21 13.41 -16.70
N LYS A 80 -0.11 12.10 -16.89
CA LYS A 80 0.22 11.47 -18.18
C LYS A 80 -0.96 11.37 -19.16
N ARG A 81 -2.19 11.58 -18.70
CA ARG A 81 -3.40 11.58 -19.54
C ARG A 81 -3.77 12.96 -20.09
N VAL A 82 -3.10 14.00 -19.62
CA VAL A 82 -3.16 15.38 -20.14
C VAL A 82 -1.98 15.59 -21.08
#